data_AF-X0XB21-F1
#
_entry.id   AF-X0XB21-F1
#
_cell.length_a   1.000
_cell.length_b   1.000
_cell.length_c   1.000
_cell.angle_alpha   90.00
_cell.angle_beta   90.00
_cell.angle_gamma   90.00
#
_symmetry.space_group_name_H-M   'P 1'
#
loop_
_entity.id
_entity.type
_entity.pdbx_description
1 polymer ?
#
loop_
_entity_poly.entity_id
_entity_poly.type
_entity_poly.pdbx_seq_one_letter_code
_entity_poly.pdbx_strand_id
1 'polypeptide(L)' 'MYPWFILSILGMCFMVPFHFLSVEHIKFQKKYGVDKGNKITGILGLTSGWGFFIFWFGIWISPQPRLIIPFIQNPLI' A
#
# COMPACT_ATOMS: atom_id res chain seq x y z
N MET A 1 -7.23 14.73 -15.27
CA MET A 1 -7.11 14.06 -13.96
C MET A 1 -6.63 12.63 -14.18
N TYR A 2 -5.87 12.07 -13.24
CA TYR A 2 -5.27 10.73 -13.37
C TYR A 2 -5.95 9.76 -12.38
N PRO A 3 -7.21 9.34 -12.64
CA PRO A 3 -8.00 8.57 -11.67
C PRO A 3 -7.34 7.24 -11.30
N TRP A 4 -6.70 6.57 -12.27
CA TRP A 4 -5.93 5.35 -12.03
C TRP A 4 -4.75 5.55 -11.08
N PHE A 5 -3.97 6.61 -11.27
CA PHE A 5 -2.85 6.95 -10.40
C PHE A 5 -3.32 7.26 -8.97
N ILE A 6 -4.39 8.05 -8.83
CA ILE A 6 -4.96 8.38 -7.52
C ILE A 6 -5.48 7.12 -6.82
N LEU A 7 -6.21 6.26 -7.54
CA LEU A 7 -6.71 5.00 -6.99
C LEU A 7 -5.57 4.09 -6.52
N SER A 8 -4.49 4.01 -7.29
CA SER A 8 -3.31 3.22 -6.93
C SER A 8 -2.62 3.76 -5.67
N ILE A 9 -2.48 5.08 -5.53
CA ILE A 9 -1.94 5.69 -4.30
C ILE A 9 -2.85 5.41 -3.11
N LEU A 10 -4.15 5.64 -3.23
CA LEU A 10 -5.10 5.41 -2.14
C LEU A 10 -5.13 3.94 -1.72
N GLY A 11 -5.11 3.02 -2.69
CA GLY A 11 -5.04 1.59 -2.44
C GLY A 11 -3.75 1.19 -1.71
N MET A 12 -2.60 1.73 -2.13
CA MET A 12 -1.32 1.51 -1.46
C MET A 12 -1.35 2.02 -0.01
N CYS A 13 -1.84 3.24 0.22
CA CYS A 13 -2.00 3.80 1.55
C CYS A 13 -2.97 2.99 2.42
N PHE A 14 -4.05 2.47 1.84
CA PHE A 14 -5.02 1.64 2.55
C PHE A 14 -4.43 0.29 2.96
N MET A 15 -3.55 -0.31 2.16
CA MET A 15 -2.92 -1.59 2.49
C MET A 15 -1.94 -1.50 3.67
N VAL A 16 -1.37 -0.32 3.95
CA VAL A 16 -0.40 -0.13 5.03
C VAL A 16 -0.99 -0.44 6.42
N PRO A 17 -2.15 0.12 6.84
CA PRO A 17 -2.80 -0.26 8.09
C PRO A 17 -3.11 -1.76 8.20
N PHE A 18 -3.56 -2.41 7.12
CA PHE A 18 -3.83 -3.85 7.13
C PHE A 18 -2.55 -4.66 7.30
N HIS A 19 -1.44 -4.20 6.71
CA HIS A 19 -0.14 -4.83 6.90
C HIS A 19 0.33 -4.70 8.35
N PHE A 20 0.18 -3.53 8.98
CA PHE A 20 0.48 -3.35 10.40
C PHE A 20 -0.38 -4.25 11.30
N LEU A 21 -1.67 -4.42 10.99
CA LEU A 21 -2.53 -5.36 11.73
C LEU A 21 -2.08 -6.81 11.56
N SER A 22 -1.53 -7.16 10.39
CA SER A 22 -1.04 -8.52 10.14
C SER A 22 0.15 -8.88 11.02
N VAL A 23 1.04 -7.93 11.32
CA VAL A 23 2.24 -8.20 12.14
C VAL A 23 1.93 -8.28 13.64
N GLU A 24 0.75 -7.85 14.09
CA GLU A 24 0.28 -7.97 15.49
C GLU A 24 -0.21 -9.40 15.84
N HIS A 25 0.53 -10.43 15.44
CA HIS A 25 0.18 -11.85 15.64
C HIS A 25 -0.21 -12.16 17.09
N ILE A 26 0.53 -11.63 18.07
CA ILE A 26 0.30 -11.87 19.51
C ILE A 26 -1.08 -11.37 19.97
N LYS A 27 -1.53 -10.21 19.46
CA LYS A 27 -2.82 -9.62 19.84
C LYS A 27 -3.98 -10.44 19.29
N PHE A 28 -3.86 -10.93 18.07
CA PHE A 28 -4.85 -11.82 17.45
C PHE A 28 -4.87 -13.21 18.08
N GLN A 29 -3.70 -13.77 18.42
CA GLN A 29 -3.62 -15.03 19.17
C GLN A 29 -4.31 -14.92 20.54
N LYS A 30 -4.11 -13.81 21.27
CA LYS A 30 -4.79 -13.56 22.55
C LYS A 30 -6.31 -13.43 22.40
N LYS A 31 -6.78 -12.80 21.33
CA LYS A 31 -8.22 -12.53 21.12
C LYS A 31 -9.00 -13.71 20.54
N TYR A 32 -8.40 -14.48 19.65
CA TYR A 32 -9.08 -15.52 18.86
C TYR A 32 -8.54 -16.94 19.12
N GLY A 33 -7.48 -17.08 19.93
CA GLY A 33 -6.75 -18.33 20.13
C GLY A 33 -5.55 -18.46 19.18
N VAL A 34 -4.59 -19.30 19.54
CA VAL A 34 -3.30 -19.43 18.82
C VAL A 34 -3.50 -19.80 17.35
N ASP A 35 -4.25 -20.87 17.08
CA ASP A 35 -4.44 -21.37 15.71
C ASP A 35 -5.23 -20.40 14.83
N LYS A 36 -6.36 -19.89 15.34
CA LYS A 36 -7.21 -18.95 14.59
C LYS A 36 -6.53 -17.60 14.41
N GLY A 37 -5.82 -17.10 15.43
CA GLY A 37 -5.07 -15.84 15.36
C GLY A 37 -3.96 -15.89 14.31
N ASN A 38 -3.20 -17.00 14.26
CA ASN A 38 -2.18 -17.23 13.24
C ASN A 38 -2.78 -17.31 11.83
N LYS A 39 -3.90 -18.02 11.67
CA LYS A 39 -4.57 -18.11 10.37
C LYS A 39 -5.05 -16.75 9.86
N ILE A 40 -5.69 -15.96 10.71
CA ILE A 40 -6.22 -14.63 10.36
C ILE A 40 -5.08 -13.68 9.98
N THR A 41 -4.05 -13.61 10.80
CA THR A 41 -2.91 -12.71 10.57
C THR A 41 -2.06 -13.13 9.38
N GLY A 42 -1.92 -14.44 9.12
CA GLY A 42 -1.29 -14.96 7.90
C GLY A 42 -2.05 -14.56 6.63
N ILE A 43 -3.38 -14.69 6.63
CA ILE A 43 -4.22 -14.23 5.50
C ILE A 43 -4.09 -12.71 5.32
N LEU A 44 -4.20 -11.94 6.40
CA LEU A 44 -4.02 -10.48 6.38
C LEU A 44 -2.64 -10.07 5.85
N GLY A 45 -1.58 -10.79 6.23
CA GLY A 45 -0.21 -10.51 5.79
C GLY A 45 -0.06 -10.77 4.30
N LEU A 46 -0.57 -11.90 3.82
CA LEU A 46 -0.58 -12.22 2.39
C LEU A 46 -1.39 -11.20 1.58
N THR A 47 -2.63 -10.91 1.99
CA THR A 47 -3.50 -10.00 1.22
C THR A 47 -2.98 -8.56 1.22
N SER A 48 -2.52 -8.06 2.37
CA SER A 48 -1.97 -6.71 2.47
C SER A 48 -0.64 -6.57 1.71
N GLY A 49 0.25 -7.57 1.80
CA GLY A 49 1.53 -7.56 1.09
C GLY A 49 1.35 -7.60 -0.42
N TRP A 50 0.62 -8.60 -0.94
CA TRP A 50 0.34 -8.71 -2.37
C TRP A 50 -0.49 -7.53 -2.88
N GLY A 51 -1.49 -7.09 -2.12
CA GLY A 51 -2.31 -5.92 -2.45
C GLY A 51 -1.46 -4.65 -2.58
N PHE A 52 -0.52 -4.44 -1.66
CA PHE A 52 0.42 -3.32 -1.73
C PHE A 52 1.25 -3.36 -3.01
N PHE A 53 1.81 -4.52 -3.37
CA PHE A 53 2.57 -4.68 -4.62
C PHE A 53 1.71 -4.43 -5.87
N ILE A 54 0.47 -4.92 -5.91
CA ILE A 54 -0.47 -4.66 -7.02
C ILE A 54 -0.71 -3.17 -7.21
N PHE A 55 -0.99 -2.44 -6.13
CA PHE A 55 -1.18 -1.00 -6.20
C PHE A 55 0.11 -0.27 -6.58
N TRP A 56 1.26 -0.74 -6.11
CA TRP A 56 2.55 -0.18 -6.52
C TRP A 56 2.80 -0.37 -8.03
N PHE A 57 2.53 -1.55 -8.59
CA PHE A 57 2.53 -1.76 -10.05
C PHE A 57 1.55 -0.82 -10.77
N GLY A 58 0.36 -0.61 -10.18
CA GLY A 58 -0.61 0.35 -10.69
C GLY A 58 -0.05 1.77 -10.78
N ILE A 59 0.71 2.23 -9.79
CA ILE A 59 1.39 3.54 -9.82
C ILE A 59 2.34 3.64 -11.02
N TRP A 60 3.13 2.59 -11.29
CA TRP A 60 4.08 2.55 -12.40
C TRP A 60 3.42 2.56 -13.78
N ILE A 61 2.28 1.86 -13.94
CA ILE A 61 1.59 1.73 -15.23
C ILE A 61 0.65 2.92 -15.50
N SER A 62 0.11 3.53 -14.44
CA SER A 62 -0.84 4.61 -14.58
C SER A 62 -0.22 5.85 -15.26
N PRO A 63 -0.96 6.58 -16.10
CA PRO A 63 -0.50 7.87 -16.60
C PRO A 63 -0.30 8.83 -15.42
N GLN A 64 0.89 9.41 -15.30
CA GLN A 64 1.26 10.27 -14.18
C GLN A 64 1.27 11.75 -14.60
N PRO A 65 0.93 12.69 -13.70
CA PRO A 65 1.17 14.10 -13.95
C PRO A 65 2.67 14.34 -14.14
N ARG A 66 3.04 15.11 -15.17
CA ARG A 66 4.41 15.61 -15.29
C ARG A 66 4.71 16.51 -14.10
N LEU A 67 5.71 16.15 -13.31
CA LEU A 67 6.22 17.01 -12.24
C LEU A 67 6.99 18.17 -12.88
N ILE A 68 6.40 19.36 -12.87
CA ILE A 68 7.03 20.59 -13.34
C ILE A 68 7.69 21.24 -12.12
N ILE A 69 9.02 21.11 -12.03
CA ILE A 69 9.82 21.78 -10.99
C ILE A 69 10.32 23.11 -11.57
N PRO A 70 9.76 24.27 -11.16
CA PRO A 70 10.06 25.55 -11.80
C PRO A 70 11.53 25.97 -11.67
N PHE A 71 12.24 25.54 -10.61
CA PHE A 71 13.66 25.87 -10.38
C PHE A 71 14.64 25.11 -11.29
N ILE A 72 14.27 23.95 -11.83
CA ILE A 72 15.14 23.14 -12.71
C ILE A 72 14.91 23.49 -14.19
N GLN A 73 13.76 24.09 -14.51
CA GLN A 73 13.36 24.36 -15.89
C GLN A 73 13.77 25.74 -16.41
N ASN A 74 14.49 26.53 -15.60
CA ASN A 74 15.03 27.82 -16.00
C ASN A 74 16.56 27.69 -16.23
N PRO A 75 17.03 27.52 -17.48
CA PRO A 75 18.47 27.53 -17.81
C PRO A 75 19.07 28.95 -17.88
N LEU A 76 18.45 29.96 -17.26
CA LEU A 76 18.83 31.38 -17.36
C LEU A 76 19.32 32.01 -16.05
N ILE A 77 20.05 31.25 -15.23
CA ILE A 77 21.00 31.80 -14.26
C ILE A 77 22.37 31.20 -14.57
#